data_AF-A0A6I1JIZ7-F1
#
_entry.id   AF-A0A6I1JIZ7-F1
#
_cell.length_a   1.000
_cell.length_b   1.000
_cell.length_c   1.000
_cell.angle_alpha   90.00
_cell.angle_beta   90.00
_cell.angle_gamma   90.00
#
_symmetry.space_group_name_H-M   'P 1'
#
loop_
_entity.id
_entity.type
_entity.pdbx_description
1 polymer ?
#
loop_
_entity_poly.entity_id
_entity_poly.type
_entity_poly.pdbx_seq_one_letter_code
_entity_poly.pdbx_strand_id
1 'polypeptide(L)'
;MRANDDRVHNVHVVVFFIFIVSNCGGALTPLGDPPLFVGFLKGVDFFWTTKALFTETLLVIGALLALFYVIDARLYAKEGRVKPDPTPDSRVGVKGLSMLALIGVVVAAILLRGYWKPGISYKLAGVDFPLQDIISNILMLAGGLASLKLANPIYREQNGFSWGPVKEVAKLFAGIFICIVPVIAILAAGRSGALAPLVALVTNADGSPNNVMYFWLTGALSSFLDNAPTYLVFFELAGGNPQQLMGPLAVTLAAISTGAVFMGANSYIGNAPNFMVYAIAKDMGVKMPSFFGYMVWSVAILIPIFALVTVLFFIRGAPLAGL
;
A
#
# COMPACT_ATOMS: atom_id res chain seq x y z
N MET A 1 -2.01 -20.66 -2.19
CA MET A 1 -1.39 -21.73 -1.38
C MET A 1 -1.96 -23.09 -1.70
N ARG A 2 -3.28 -23.34 -1.55
CA ARG A 2 -3.90 -24.61 -1.99
C ARG A 2 -3.71 -24.94 -3.48
N ALA A 3 -3.74 -23.92 -4.35
CA ALA A 3 -3.48 -24.12 -5.79
C ALA A 3 -2.01 -24.42 -6.15
N ASN A 4 -1.11 -24.50 -5.16
CA ASN A 4 0.32 -24.77 -5.33
C ASN A 4 0.82 -25.75 -4.25
N ASP A 5 -0.06 -26.61 -3.74
CA ASP A 5 0.27 -27.58 -2.67
C ASP A 5 1.03 -28.80 -3.20
N ASP A 6 0.95 -29.04 -4.51
CA ASP A 6 1.73 -30.01 -5.29
C ASP A 6 3.18 -29.54 -5.56
N ARG A 7 3.45 -28.23 -5.44
CA ARG A 7 4.75 -27.62 -5.73
C ARG A 7 5.79 -27.90 -4.66
N VAL A 8 6.99 -28.30 -5.08
CA VAL A 8 8.14 -28.50 -4.18
C VAL A 8 8.77 -27.16 -3.77
N HIS A 9 8.86 -26.19 -4.68
CA HIS A 9 9.33 -24.84 -4.41
C HIS A 9 8.16 -23.85 -4.50
N ASN A 10 7.77 -23.28 -3.36
CA ASN A 10 6.66 -22.33 -3.28
C ASN A 10 7.03 -21.03 -2.54
N VAL A 11 8.25 -20.92 -2.02
CA VAL A 11 8.73 -19.72 -1.31
C VAL A 11 8.72 -18.49 -2.21
N HIS A 12 9.21 -18.60 -3.44
CA HIS A 12 9.22 -17.46 -4.39
C HIS A 12 7.79 -17.00 -4.71
N VAL A 13 6.82 -17.90 -4.79
CA VAL A 13 5.42 -17.53 -5.01
C VAL A 13 4.93 -16.60 -3.90
N VAL A 14 5.23 -16.92 -2.64
CA VAL A 14 4.84 -16.07 -1.51
C VAL A 14 5.63 -14.75 -1.52
N VAL A 15 6.92 -14.78 -1.80
CA VAL A 15 7.76 -13.57 -1.89
C VAL A 15 7.25 -12.60 -2.97
N PHE A 16 6.98 -13.10 -4.19
CA PHE A 16 6.44 -12.28 -5.27
C PHE A 16 5.00 -11.85 -5.02
N PHE A 17 4.20 -12.66 -4.32
CA PHE A 17 2.88 -12.25 -3.86
C PHE A 17 2.98 -11.02 -2.94
N ILE A 18 3.95 -11.01 -2.02
CA ILE A 18 4.19 -9.82 -1.18
C ILE A 18 4.61 -8.62 -2.02
N PHE A 19 5.56 -8.78 -2.95
CA PHE A 19 6.04 -7.67 -3.79
C PHE A 19 4.93 -7.06 -4.66
N ILE A 20 4.14 -7.93 -5.31
CA ILE A 20 3.15 -7.54 -6.31
C ILE A 20 1.81 -7.21 -5.65
N VAL A 21 1.23 -8.15 -4.92
CA VAL A 21 -0.17 -8.04 -4.45
C VAL A 21 -0.26 -7.24 -3.16
N SER A 22 0.66 -7.47 -2.22
CA SER A 22 0.61 -6.79 -0.92
C SER A 22 1.16 -5.37 -0.93
N ASN A 23 1.80 -4.92 -2.03
CA ASN A 23 2.41 -3.59 -2.12
C ASN A 23 2.18 -2.94 -3.48
N CYS A 24 2.96 -3.29 -4.51
CA CYS A 24 3.01 -2.52 -5.75
C CYS A 24 1.67 -2.44 -6.51
N GLY A 25 0.83 -3.49 -6.41
CA GLY A 25 -0.48 -3.57 -7.04
C GLY A 25 -1.52 -2.62 -6.42
N GLY A 26 -1.27 -2.14 -5.20
CA GLY A 26 -2.12 -1.17 -4.52
C GLY A 26 -1.93 0.28 -5.02
N ALA A 27 -0.93 0.55 -5.86
CA ALA A 27 -0.51 1.91 -6.19
C ALA A 27 -1.47 2.70 -7.11
N LEU A 28 -2.41 2.03 -7.78
CA LEU A 28 -3.26 2.68 -8.78
C LEU A 28 -4.55 3.29 -8.23
N THR A 29 -4.92 3.02 -6.97
CA THR A 29 -6.13 3.60 -6.37
C THR A 29 -5.90 3.92 -4.89
N PRO A 30 -6.58 4.94 -4.33
CA PRO A 30 -6.56 5.19 -2.89
C PRO A 30 -7.06 4.02 -2.04
N LEU A 31 -7.78 3.07 -2.62
CA LEU A 31 -8.29 1.88 -1.93
C LEU A 31 -7.26 0.76 -1.82
N GLY A 32 -6.22 0.81 -2.66
CA GLY A 32 -5.29 -0.29 -2.83
C GLY A 32 -4.21 -0.36 -1.75
N ASP A 33 -3.80 0.79 -1.18
CA ASP A 33 -2.76 0.85 -0.15
C ASP A 33 -2.99 2.04 0.82
N PRO A 34 -2.70 1.89 2.13
CA PRO A 34 -2.94 2.93 3.15
C PRO A 34 -2.34 4.33 2.86
N PRO A 35 -1.11 4.49 2.33
CA PRO A 35 -0.54 5.77 1.93
C PRO A 35 -1.44 6.59 1.01
N LEU A 36 -1.96 5.96 -0.04
CA LEU A 36 -2.78 6.64 -1.05
C LEU A 36 -4.16 6.96 -0.50
N PHE A 37 -4.68 6.11 0.38
CA PHE A 37 -5.89 6.44 1.13
C PHE A 37 -5.70 7.70 1.97
N VAL A 38 -4.59 7.79 2.72
CA VAL A 38 -4.26 9.00 3.52
C VAL A 38 -4.10 10.23 2.64
N GLY A 39 -3.46 10.10 1.47
CA GLY A 39 -3.40 11.16 0.46
C GLY A 39 -4.80 11.63 0.01
N PHE A 40 -5.70 10.70 -0.27
CA PHE A 40 -7.09 11.01 -0.61
C PHE A 40 -7.82 11.72 0.53
N LEU A 41 -7.61 11.30 1.79
CA LEU A 41 -8.16 11.99 2.96
C LEU A 41 -7.63 13.42 3.11
N LYS A 42 -6.39 13.65 2.67
CA LYS A 42 -5.77 14.98 2.61
C LYS A 42 -6.24 15.82 1.43
N GLY A 43 -7.02 15.25 0.50
CA GLY A 43 -7.61 15.96 -0.62
C GLY A 43 -6.93 15.72 -1.97
N VAL A 44 -6.09 14.69 -2.09
CA VAL A 44 -5.65 14.18 -3.41
C VAL A 44 -6.85 13.54 -4.12
N ASP A 45 -7.03 13.84 -5.40
CA ASP A 45 -8.16 13.34 -6.19
C ASP A 45 -8.08 11.82 -6.36
N PHE A 46 -9.25 11.16 -6.35
CA PHE A 46 -9.34 9.70 -6.38
C PHE A 46 -8.60 9.06 -7.56
N PHE A 47 -8.75 9.64 -8.76
CA PHE A 47 -8.12 9.13 -9.99
C PHE A 47 -6.76 9.76 -10.30
N TRP A 48 -6.24 10.63 -9.43
CA TRP A 48 -4.91 11.21 -9.63
C TRP A 48 -3.85 10.11 -9.62
N THR A 49 -3.91 9.19 -8.65
CA THR A 49 -2.94 8.09 -8.52
C THR A 49 -2.95 7.17 -9.73
N THR A 50 -4.14 6.83 -10.24
CA THR A 50 -4.28 6.01 -11.45
C THR A 50 -3.63 6.66 -12.65
N LYS A 51 -3.73 7.98 -12.80
CA LYS A 51 -3.13 8.72 -13.92
C LYS A 51 -1.63 8.88 -13.69
N ALA A 52 -1.26 9.55 -12.61
CA ALA A 52 0.11 9.95 -12.31
C ALA A 52 1.06 8.76 -12.13
N LEU A 53 0.60 7.65 -11.55
CA LEU A 53 1.47 6.53 -11.17
C LEU A 53 1.37 5.32 -12.12
N PHE A 54 0.60 5.45 -13.22
CA PHE A 54 0.30 4.33 -14.10
C PHE A 54 1.57 3.69 -14.67
N THR A 55 2.45 4.54 -15.20
CA THR A 55 3.66 4.16 -15.93
C THR A 55 4.69 3.49 -15.05
N GLU A 56 4.92 4.05 -13.86
CA GLU A 56 5.80 3.55 -12.82
C GLU A 56 5.30 2.20 -12.33
N THR A 57 4.00 2.11 -12.03
CA THR A 57 3.38 0.88 -11.55
C THR A 57 3.43 -0.20 -12.63
N LEU A 58 3.13 0.14 -13.88
CA LEU A 58 3.20 -0.81 -15.00
C LEU A 58 4.64 -1.34 -15.19
N LEU A 59 5.65 -0.47 -15.11
CA LEU A 59 7.05 -0.88 -15.19
C LEU A 59 7.41 -1.86 -14.06
N VAL A 60 7.09 -1.49 -12.81
CA VAL A 60 7.42 -2.30 -11.62
C VAL A 60 6.69 -3.64 -11.65
N ILE A 61 5.37 -3.63 -11.85
CA ILE A 61 4.55 -4.83 -11.91
C ILE A 61 4.96 -5.71 -13.11
N GLY A 62 5.18 -5.12 -14.27
CA GLY A 62 5.63 -5.84 -15.46
C GLY A 62 6.98 -6.52 -15.26
N ALA A 63 7.96 -5.80 -14.67
CA ALA A 63 9.27 -6.36 -14.35
C ALA A 63 9.18 -7.48 -13.32
N LEU A 64 8.39 -7.30 -12.26
CA LEU A 64 8.18 -8.31 -11.22
C LEU A 64 7.47 -9.55 -11.76
N LEU A 65 6.44 -9.39 -12.58
CA LEU A 65 5.74 -10.52 -13.22
C LEU A 65 6.65 -11.27 -14.19
N ALA A 66 7.45 -10.57 -14.99
CA ALA A 66 8.41 -11.19 -15.89
C ALA A 66 9.46 -12.00 -15.10
N LEU A 67 10.01 -11.41 -14.03
CA LEU A 67 10.98 -12.09 -13.18
C LEU A 67 10.36 -13.29 -12.44
N PHE A 68 9.15 -13.12 -11.90
CA PHE A 68 8.38 -14.18 -11.30
C PHE A 68 8.21 -15.35 -12.27
N TYR A 69 7.75 -15.07 -13.49
CA TYR A 69 7.54 -16.09 -14.53
C TYR A 69 8.83 -16.84 -14.84
N VAL A 70 9.96 -16.13 -15.02
CA VAL A 70 11.26 -16.76 -15.32
C VAL A 70 11.74 -17.64 -14.16
N ILE A 71 11.62 -17.17 -12.91
CA ILE A 71 12.02 -17.94 -11.73
C ILE A 71 11.11 -19.14 -11.54
N ASP A 72 9.79 -18.94 -11.61
CA ASP A 72 8.80 -19.99 -11.42
C ASP A 72 8.94 -21.08 -12.48
N ALA A 73 9.04 -20.71 -13.76
CA ALA A 73 9.22 -21.67 -14.85
C ALA A 73 10.50 -22.49 -14.70
N ARG A 74 11.61 -21.87 -14.26
CA ARG A 74 12.88 -22.58 -14.01
C ARG A 74 12.81 -23.51 -12.82
N LEU A 75 12.12 -23.13 -11.75
CA LEU A 75 11.94 -23.99 -10.58
C LEU A 75 10.99 -25.15 -10.92
N TYR A 76 9.87 -24.86 -11.56
CA TYR A 76 8.92 -25.88 -12.03
C TYR A 76 9.58 -26.91 -12.96
N ALA A 77 10.39 -26.47 -13.92
CA ALA A 77 11.12 -27.38 -14.81
C ALA A 77 12.10 -28.32 -14.06
N LYS A 78 12.60 -27.91 -12.88
CA LYS A 78 13.49 -28.72 -12.03
C LYS A 78 12.74 -29.67 -11.08
N GLU A 79 11.44 -29.48 -10.89
CA GLU A 79 10.64 -30.26 -9.93
C GLU A 79 10.37 -31.70 -10.40
N GLY A 80 10.54 -31.99 -11.69
CA GLY A 80 10.31 -33.33 -12.24
C GLY A 80 8.84 -33.78 -12.13
N ARG A 81 8.54 -35.06 -12.39
CA ARG A 81 7.17 -35.61 -12.30
C ARG A 81 6.61 -35.40 -10.89
N VAL A 82 5.64 -34.50 -10.79
CA VAL A 82 4.92 -34.14 -9.58
C VAL A 82 4.09 -35.33 -9.09
N LYS A 83 4.04 -35.55 -7.77
CA LYS A 83 3.06 -36.47 -7.16
C LYS A 83 1.65 -36.07 -7.62
N PRO A 84 0.69 -37.00 -7.74
CA PRO A 84 -0.70 -36.62 -8.03
C PRO A 84 -1.14 -35.53 -7.04
N ASP A 85 -1.81 -34.49 -7.55
CA ASP A 85 -2.35 -33.40 -6.74
C ASP A 85 -3.12 -34.02 -5.55
N PRO A 86 -2.68 -33.76 -4.30
CA PRO A 86 -3.33 -34.32 -3.12
C PRO A 86 -4.75 -33.75 -2.93
N THR A 87 -5.06 -32.62 -3.55
CA THR A 87 -6.36 -31.97 -3.48
C THR A 87 -7.23 -32.40 -4.68
N PRO A 88 -8.40 -33.03 -4.45
CA PRO A 88 -9.29 -33.38 -5.55
C PRO A 88 -9.76 -32.14 -6.30
N ASP A 89 -9.70 -32.18 -7.64
CA ASP A 89 -10.26 -31.16 -8.51
C ASP A 89 -11.74 -30.95 -8.16
N SER A 90 -12.02 -29.84 -7.48
CA SER A 90 -13.37 -29.40 -7.16
C SER A 90 -13.77 -28.29 -8.13
N ARG A 91 -15.06 -28.23 -8.49
CA ARG A 91 -15.55 -27.13 -9.33
C ARG A 91 -15.28 -25.80 -8.63
N VAL A 92 -14.43 -24.98 -9.23
CA VAL A 92 -14.19 -23.60 -8.77
C VAL A 92 -15.51 -22.84 -8.91
N GLY A 93 -16.05 -22.40 -7.77
CA GLY A 93 -17.30 -21.68 -7.70
C GLY A 93 -17.18 -20.49 -6.77
N VAL A 94 -17.66 -19.33 -7.21
CA VAL A 94 -17.69 -18.13 -6.38
C VAL A 94 -18.91 -18.22 -5.46
N LYS A 95 -18.67 -18.32 -4.14
CA LYS A 95 -19.70 -18.28 -3.11
C LYS A 95 -19.74 -16.89 -2.47
N GLY A 96 -20.92 -16.46 -2.01
CA GLY A 96 -21.06 -15.19 -1.30
C GLY A 96 -21.14 -13.95 -2.18
N LEU A 97 -21.57 -14.08 -3.44
CA LEU A 97 -21.79 -12.95 -4.38
C LEU A 97 -22.71 -11.86 -3.80
N SER A 98 -23.63 -12.22 -2.90
CA SER A 98 -24.47 -11.26 -2.18
C SER A 98 -23.68 -10.22 -1.37
N MET A 99 -22.43 -10.53 -0.98
CA MET A 99 -21.55 -9.60 -0.29
C MET A 99 -20.92 -8.55 -1.22
N LEU A 100 -20.93 -8.76 -2.54
CA LEU A 100 -20.44 -7.76 -3.49
C LEU A 100 -21.21 -6.45 -3.41
N ALA A 101 -22.52 -6.51 -3.10
CA ALA A 101 -23.33 -5.32 -2.87
C ALA A 101 -22.80 -4.50 -1.68
N LEU A 102 -22.40 -5.15 -0.59
CA LEU A 102 -21.84 -4.47 0.58
C LEU A 102 -20.45 -3.89 0.30
N ILE A 103 -19.63 -4.58 -0.51
CA ILE A 103 -18.37 -4.02 -1.01
C ILE A 103 -18.66 -2.77 -1.85
N GLY A 104 -19.67 -2.81 -2.71
CA GLY A 104 -20.15 -1.67 -3.48
C GLY A 104 -20.55 -0.49 -2.59
N VAL A 105 -21.23 -0.74 -1.47
CA VAL A 105 -21.57 0.31 -0.47
C VAL A 105 -20.31 0.93 0.12
N VAL A 106 -19.30 0.14 0.48
CA VAL A 106 -18.04 0.66 1.03
C VAL A 106 -17.29 1.51 -0.01
N VAL A 107 -17.20 1.03 -1.25
CA VAL A 107 -16.59 1.79 -2.36
C VAL A 107 -17.35 3.09 -2.62
N ALA A 108 -18.68 3.03 -2.68
CA ALA A 108 -19.53 4.20 -2.89
C ALA A 108 -19.41 5.22 -1.75
N ALA A 109 -19.31 4.77 -0.49
CA ALA A 109 -19.10 5.65 0.65
C ALA A 109 -17.78 6.43 0.52
N ILE A 110 -16.70 5.74 0.11
CA ILE A 110 -15.39 6.37 -0.08
C ILE A 110 -15.42 7.37 -1.25
N LEU A 111 -16.06 7.02 -2.37
CA LEU A 111 -16.23 7.96 -3.50
C LEU A 111 -17.10 9.16 -3.12
N LEU A 112 -18.18 8.94 -2.37
CA LEU A 112 -19.07 10.01 -1.89
C LEU A 112 -18.29 11.08 -1.12
N ARG A 113 -17.29 10.69 -0.32
CA ARG A 113 -16.40 11.62 0.39
C ARG A 113 -15.65 12.58 -0.55
N GLY A 114 -15.21 12.08 -1.70
CA GLY A 114 -14.42 12.85 -2.67
C GLY A 114 -15.27 13.75 -3.57
N TYR A 115 -16.45 13.27 -3.98
CA TYR A 115 -17.28 13.92 -5.00
C TYR A 115 -18.42 14.77 -4.43
N TRP A 116 -18.99 14.37 -3.29
CA TRP A 116 -20.09 15.11 -2.67
C TRP A 116 -19.56 15.98 -1.53
N LYS A 117 -19.36 17.28 -1.83
CA LYS A 117 -18.88 18.27 -0.88
C LYS A 117 -19.98 19.31 -0.59
N PRO A 118 -20.94 19.02 0.30
CA PRO A 118 -22.07 19.90 0.58
C PRO A 118 -21.68 21.22 1.28
N GLY A 119 -20.42 21.38 1.70
CA GLY A 119 -19.95 22.58 2.40
C GLY A 119 -20.41 22.70 3.86
N ILE A 120 -21.09 21.67 4.39
CA ILE A 120 -21.57 21.61 5.78
C ILE A 120 -20.50 20.95 6.65
N SER A 121 -20.08 21.63 7.72
CA SER A 121 -19.14 21.10 8.72
C SER A 121 -19.69 21.29 10.13
N TYR A 122 -19.51 20.29 10.99
CA TYR A 122 -19.82 20.36 12.41
C TYR A 122 -18.54 20.47 13.22
N LYS A 123 -18.50 21.40 14.16
CA LYS A 123 -17.35 21.56 15.07
C LYS A 123 -17.57 20.79 16.36
N LEU A 124 -16.62 19.91 16.71
CA LEU A 124 -16.59 19.22 17.99
C LEU A 124 -15.16 19.29 18.56
N ALA A 125 -15.03 19.80 19.79
CA ALA A 125 -13.73 19.97 20.47
C ALA A 125 -12.66 20.69 19.63
N GLY A 126 -13.06 21.67 18.82
CA GLY A 126 -12.15 22.44 17.95
C GLY A 126 -11.75 21.73 16.64
N VAL A 127 -12.26 20.53 16.38
CA VAL A 127 -12.07 19.79 15.13
C VAL A 127 -13.30 19.93 14.24
N ASP A 128 -13.08 20.23 12.97
CA ASP A 128 -14.10 20.27 11.94
C ASP A 128 -14.41 18.86 11.42
N PHE A 129 -15.69 18.50 11.42
CA PHE A 129 -16.22 17.25 10.89
C PHE A 129 -17.14 17.54 9.70
N PRO A 130 -16.61 17.48 8.46
CA PRO A 130 -17.42 17.65 7.26
C PRO A 130 -18.53 16.60 7.18
N LEU A 131 -19.73 17.00 6.77
CA LEU A 131 -20.90 16.13 6.71
C LEU A 131 -20.67 14.89 5.83
N GLN A 132 -19.94 15.05 4.71
CA GLN A 132 -19.61 13.94 3.82
C GLN A 132 -18.70 12.89 4.49
N ASP A 133 -17.81 13.31 5.40
CA ASP A 133 -16.93 12.40 6.14
C ASP A 133 -17.74 11.60 7.15
N ILE A 134 -18.66 12.26 7.86
CA ILE A 134 -19.57 11.62 8.82
C ILE A 134 -20.42 10.57 8.11
N ILE A 135 -21.08 10.92 7.01
CA ILE A 135 -21.94 10.02 6.24
C ILE A 135 -21.13 8.86 5.66
N SER A 136 -19.96 9.12 5.06
CA SER A 136 -19.07 8.08 4.55
C SER A 136 -18.70 7.07 5.64
N ASN A 137 -18.28 7.56 6.81
CA ASN A 137 -17.91 6.68 7.93
C ASN A 137 -19.10 5.86 8.45
N ILE A 138 -20.28 6.45 8.56
CA ILE A 138 -21.50 5.74 8.96
C ILE A 138 -21.83 4.64 7.95
N LEU A 139 -21.77 4.92 6.64
CA LEU A 139 -22.04 3.93 5.60
C LEU A 139 -21.03 2.78 5.63
N MET A 140 -19.74 3.08 5.82
CA MET A 140 -18.70 2.04 5.94
C MET A 140 -18.91 1.16 7.18
N LEU A 141 -19.21 1.76 8.34
CA LEU A 141 -19.52 1.02 9.56
C LEU A 141 -20.79 0.19 9.42
N ALA A 142 -21.86 0.76 8.86
CA ALA A 142 -23.11 0.07 8.60
C ALA A 142 -22.91 -1.11 7.63
N GLY A 143 -22.12 -0.94 6.56
CA GLY A 143 -21.75 -2.00 5.63
C GLY A 143 -20.98 -3.13 6.31
N GLY A 144 -20.01 -2.79 7.17
CA GLY A 144 -19.26 -3.75 7.98
C GLY A 144 -20.15 -4.55 8.92
N LEU A 145 -21.00 -3.87 9.70
CA LEU A 145 -21.95 -4.51 10.62
C LEU A 145 -22.99 -5.37 9.88
N ALA A 146 -23.49 -4.88 8.74
CA ALA A 146 -24.39 -5.64 7.88
C ALA A 146 -23.71 -6.90 7.35
N SER A 147 -22.42 -6.85 7.00
CA SER A 147 -21.67 -8.03 6.56
C SER A 147 -21.58 -9.10 7.65
N LEU A 148 -21.41 -8.69 8.92
CA LEU A 148 -21.38 -9.62 10.05
C LEU A 148 -22.75 -10.28 10.29
N LYS A 149 -23.84 -9.54 10.06
CA LYS A 149 -25.20 -10.07 10.22
C LYS A 149 -25.64 -10.93 9.04
N LEU A 150 -25.27 -10.56 7.81
CA LEU A 150 -25.77 -11.17 6.57
C LEU A 150 -24.87 -12.29 6.04
N ALA A 151 -23.56 -12.29 6.34
CA ALA A 151 -22.66 -13.32 5.83
C ALA A 151 -22.94 -14.67 6.50
N ASN A 152 -22.93 -15.73 5.68
CA ASN A 152 -23.11 -17.10 6.15
C ASN A 152 -21.96 -17.48 7.11
N PRO A 153 -22.27 -17.96 8.34
CA PRO A 153 -21.26 -18.36 9.31
C PRO A 153 -20.25 -19.38 8.77
N ILE A 154 -20.70 -20.33 7.94
CA ILE A 154 -19.85 -21.36 7.34
C ILE A 154 -18.76 -20.75 6.47
N TYR A 155 -19.10 -19.75 5.64
CA TYR A 155 -18.11 -19.09 4.78
C TYR A 155 -17.11 -18.27 5.59
N ARG A 156 -17.56 -17.67 6.70
CA ARG A 156 -16.70 -16.91 7.60
C ARG A 156 -15.67 -17.81 8.29
N GLU A 157 -16.12 -18.97 8.76
CA GLU A 157 -15.25 -20.00 9.36
C GLU A 157 -14.27 -20.59 8.33
N GLN A 158 -14.74 -20.92 7.12
CA GLN A 158 -13.90 -21.42 6.03
C GLN A 158 -12.82 -20.41 5.58
N ASN A 159 -13.09 -19.12 5.70
CA ASN A 159 -12.13 -18.04 5.45
C ASN A 159 -11.20 -17.76 6.65
N GLY A 160 -11.37 -18.46 7.78
CA GLY A 160 -10.54 -18.26 8.97
C GLY A 160 -10.70 -16.89 9.62
N PHE A 161 -11.87 -16.25 9.49
CA PHE A 161 -12.09 -14.91 10.04
C PHE A 161 -11.91 -14.91 11.56
N SER A 162 -11.08 -14.00 12.05
CA SER A 162 -10.90 -13.75 13.48
C SER A 162 -10.79 -12.25 13.76
N TRP A 163 -11.14 -11.86 14.98
CA TRP A 163 -11.05 -10.46 15.42
C TRP A 163 -9.64 -10.04 15.83
N GLY A 164 -8.71 -10.99 15.99
CA GLY A 164 -7.33 -10.73 16.41
C GLY A 164 -6.65 -9.70 15.50
N PRO A 165 -6.53 -9.96 14.18
CA PRO A 165 -5.90 -9.04 13.24
C PRO A 165 -6.53 -7.63 13.26
N VAL A 166 -7.87 -7.54 13.31
CA VAL A 166 -8.57 -6.24 13.33
C VAL A 166 -8.24 -5.44 14.60
N LYS A 167 -8.22 -6.09 15.76
CA LYS A 167 -7.87 -5.46 17.04
C LYS A 167 -6.42 -4.99 17.06
N GLU A 168 -5.50 -5.80 16.55
CA GLU A 168 -4.08 -5.45 16.51
C GLU A 168 -3.82 -4.27 15.57
N VAL A 169 -4.39 -4.30 14.36
CA VAL A 169 -4.29 -3.18 13.42
C VAL A 169 -4.89 -1.90 14.02
N ALA A 170 -6.06 -1.98 14.68
CA ALA A 170 -6.68 -0.81 15.29
C ALA A 170 -5.81 -0.18 16.41
N LYS A 171 -5.22 -0.99 17.30
CA LYS A 171 -4.31 -0.50 18.35
C LYS A 171 -3.04 0.11 17.75
N LEU A 172 -2.46 -0.55 16.76
CA LEU A 172 -1.25 -0.11 16.09
C LEU A 172 -1.47 1.25 15.40
N PHE A 173 -2.53 1.38 14.60
CA PHE A 173 -2.89 2.63 13.94
C PHE A 173 -3.18 3.74 14.96
N ALA A 174 -3.92 3.45 16.03
CA ALA A 174 -4.17 4.44 17.08
C ALA A 174 -2.87 4.95 17.70
N GLY A 175 -1.95 4.06 18.09
CA GLY A 175 -0.66 4.46 18.67
C GLY A 175 0.19 5.28 17.70
N ILE A 176 0.32 4.80 16.46
CA ILE A 176 1.12 5.46 15.42
C ILE A 176 0.58 6.87 15.10
N PHE A 177 -0.73 7.00 14.86
CA PHE A 177 -1.33 8.30 14.49
C PHE A 177 -1.38 9.29 15.66
N ILE A 178 -1.39 8.83 16.92
CA ILE A 178 -1.21 9.71 18.07
C ILE A 178 0.23 10.23 18.13
N CYS A 179 1.21 9.34 17.95
CA CYS A 179 2.64 9.69 18.05
C CYS A 179 3.15 10.51 16.86
N ILE A 180 2.51 10.45 15.69
CA ILE A 180 2.96 11.19 14.50
C ILE A 180 2.61 12.68 14.54
N VAL A 181 1.60 13.08 15.32
CA VAL A 181 1.13 14.48 15.38
C VAL A 181 2.25 15.47 15.79
N PRO A 182 3.00 15.24 16.88
CA PRO A 182 4.14 16.09 17.22
C PRO A 182 5.23 16.11 16.14
N VAL A 183 5.48 14.98 15.48
CA VAL A 183 6.49 14.87 14.41
C VAL A 183 6.10 15.74 13.22
N ILE A 184 4.83 15.69 12.80
CA ILE A 184 4.31 16.54 11.72
C ILE A 184 4.39 18.02 12.09
N ALA A 185 4.07 18.38 13.34
CA ALA A 185 4.20 19.76 13.81
C ALA A 185 5.66 20.26 13.77
N ILE A 186 6.63 19.40 14.11
CA ILE A 186 8.06 19.72 14.00
C ILE A 186 8.48 19.87 12.54
N LEU A 187 7.98 19.01 11.64
CA LEU A 187 8.26 19.09 10.20
C LEU A 187 7.67 20.35 9.57
N ALA A 188 6.51 20.82 10.04
CA ALA A 188 5.88 22.06 9.59
C ALA A 188 6.75 23.30 9.87
N ALA A 189 7.67 23.24 10.85
CA ALA A 189 8.67 24.29 11.06
C ALA A 189 9.77 24.31 9.97
N GLY A 190 9.83 23.30 9.09
CA GLY A 190 10.69 23.27 7.92
C GLY A 190 12.18 23.45 8.25
N ARG A 191 12.87 24.30 7.48
CA ARG A 191 14.32 24.53 7.61
C ARG A 191 14.72 25.22 8.93
N SER A 192 13.79 25.81 9.66
CA SER A 192 14.03 26.40 10.98
C SER A 192 13.62 25.48 12.14
N GLY A 193 13.11 24.28 11.84
CA GLY A 193 12.68 23.29 12.82
C GLY A 193 13.78 22.31 13.25
N ALA A 194 13.49 21.49 14.25
CA ALA A 194 14.40 20.47 14.75
C ALA A 194 14.74 19.37 13.72
N LEU A 195 13.92 19.22 12.66
CA LEU A 195 14.13 18.27 11.56
C LEU A 195 14.72 18.93 10.30
N ALA A 196 15.33 20.11 10.41
CA ALA A 196 16.03 20.78 9.32
C ALA A 196 17.04 19.89 8.56
N PRO A 197 17.80 18.98 9.20
CA PRO A 197 18.68 18.06 8.48
C PRO A 197 17.93 17.15 7.50
N LEU A 198 16.74 16.65 7.88
CA LEU A 198 15.91 15.83 7.00
C LEU A 198 15.37 16.67 5.83
N VAL A 199 14.91 17.90 6.11
CA VAL A 199 14.45 18.85 5.09
C VAL A 199 15.57 19.13 4.08
N ALA A 200 16.81 19.31 4.55
CA ALA A 200 17.97 19.57 3.69
C ALA A 200 18.28 18.40 2.75
N LEU A 201 18.05 17.15 3.16
CA LEU A 201 18.28 15.99 2.31
C LEU A 201 17.28 15.89 1.14
N VAL A 202 16.06 16.39 1.32
CA VAL A 202 15.01 16.35 0.28
C VAL A 202 14.88 17.66 -0.51
N THR A 203 15.74 18.65 -0.26
CA THR A 203 15.68 19.94 -0.96
C THR A 203 16.98 20.19 -1.72
N ASN A 204 16.86 20.59 -2.99
CA ASN A 204 17.99 21.01 -3.80
C ASN A 204 18.57 22.35 -3.33
N ALA A 205 19.75 22.70 -3.84
CA ALA A 205 20.45 23.95 -3.51
C ALA A 205 19.64 25.20 -3.93
N ASP A 206 18.84 25.10 -4.98
CA ASP A 206 17.94 26.16 -5.48
C ASP A 206 16.62 26.26 -4.69
N GLY A 207 16.40 25.38 -3.71
CA GLY A 207 15.17 25.32 -2.92
C GLY A 207 14.06 24.44 -3.51
N SER A 208 14.26 23.87 -4.71
CA SER A 208 13.29 22.97 -5.32
C SER A 208 13.28 21.57 -4.65
N PRO A 209 12.16 20.83 -4.69
CA PRO A 209 12.11 19.46 -4.20
C PRO A 209 13.07 18.53 -4.95
N ASN A 210 13.85 17.74 -4.19
CA ASN A 210 14.67 16.67 -4.76
C ASN A 210 13.86 15.38 -4.85
N ASN A 211 13.21 15.16 -6.00
CA ASN A 211 12.31 14.01 -6.19
C ASN A 211 12.99 12.65 -5.99
N VAL A 212 14.29 12.53 -6.33
CA VAL A 212 15.07 11.31 -6.09
C VAL A 212 15.17 11.04 -4.59
N MET A 213 15.50 12.07 -3.80
CA MET A 213 15.60 11.94 -2.35
C MET A 213 14.24 11.72 -1.70
N TYR A 214 13.17 12.37 -2.19
CA TYR A 214 11.81 12.07 -1.74
C TYR A 214 11.47 10.59 -1.96
N PHE A 215 11.73 10.03 -3.14
CA PHE A 215 11.47 8.61 -3.43
C PHE A 215 12.25 7.67 -2.50
N TRP A 216 13.58 7.85 -2.40
CA TRP A 216 14.43 6.94 -1.63
C TRP A 216 14.28 7.10 -0.13
N LEU A 217 14.13 8.32 0.41
CA LEU A 217 13.98 8.51 1.85
C LEU A 217 12.59 8.11 2.33
N THR A 218 11.54 8.42 1.56
CA THR A 218 10.19 7.92 1.86
C THR A 218 10.18 6.40 1.83
N GLY A 219 10.75 5.80 0.79
CA GLY A 219 10.75 4.35 0.66
C GLY A 219 11.65 3.63 1.67
N ALA A 220 12.81 4.19 2.01
CA ALA A 220 13.68 3.63 3.03
C ALA A 220 12.99 3.62 4.41
N LEU A 221 12.31 4.70 4.79
CA LEU A 221 11.53 4.72 6.02
C LEU A 221 10.35 3.76 5.94
N SER A 222 9.63 3.73 4.82
CA SER A 222 8.49 2.84 4.62
C SER A 222 8.89 1.36 4.55
N SER A 223 10.17 1.06 4.35
CA SER A 223 10.68 -0.31 4.37
C SER A 223 10.67 -0.91 5.78
N PHE A 224 10.68 -0.09 6.83
CA PHE A 224 10.80 -0.52 8.22
C PHE A 224 9.75 0.08 9.15
N LEU A 225 9.16 1.20 8.76
CA LEU A 225 8.05 1.85 9.43
C LEU A 225 6.77 1.60 8.65
N ASP A 226 5.63 1.81 9.30
CA ASP A 226 4.33 1.77 8.64
C ASP A 226 4.29 2.80 7.49
N ASN A 227 3.75 2.38 6.35
CA ASN A 227 3.80 3.11 5.10
C ASN A 227 2.92 4.37 5.09
N ALA A 228 1.75 4.35 5.75
CA ALA A 228 0.81 5.47 5.77
C ALA A 228 1.35 6.72 6.53
N PRO A 229 1.88 6.58 7.76
CA PRO A 229 2.52 7.70 8.46
C PRO A 229 3.78 8.18 7.75
N THR A 230 4.54 7.26 7.14
CA THR A 230 5.72 7.63 6.36
C THR A 230 5.32 8.51 5.18
N TYR A 231 4.32 8.11 4.42
CA TYR A 231 3.75 8.94 3.35
C TYR A 231 3.32 10.32 3.88
N LEU A 232 2.59 10.35 5.00
CA LEU A 232 2.09 11.61 5.55
C LEU A 232 3.23 12.56 5.98
N VAL A 233 4.30 12.02 6.58
CA VAL A 233 5.49 12.79 6.93
C VAL A 233 6.08 13.50 5.72
N PHE A 234 6.29 12.78 4.60
CA PHE A 234 6.88 13.38 3.41
C PHE A 234 5.89 14.24 2.62
N PHE A 235 4.60 13.93 2.67
CA PHE A 235 3.54 14.78 2.11
C PHE A 235 3.53 16.16 2.76
N GLU A 236 3.59 16.21 4.10
CA GLU A 236 3.68 17.48 4.86
C GLU A 236 5.04 18.17 4.64
N LEU A 237 6.13 17.41 4.57
CA LEU A 237 7.46 17.92 4.26
C LEU A 237 7.55 18.56 2.87
N ALA A 238 6.75 18.09 1.91
CA ALA A 238 6.63 18.67 0.57
C ALA A 238 5.64 19.84 0.50
N GLY A 239 5.15 20.33 1.65
CA GLY A 239 4.31 21.52 1.77
C GLY A 239 2.85 21.23 2.16
N GLY A 240 2.42 19.96 2.22
CA GLY A 240 1.11 19.57 2.75
C GLY A 240 -0.11 20.04 1.95
N ASN A 241 0.08 20.76 0.85
CA ASN A 241 -0.99 21.29 0.02
C ASN A 241 -1.32 20.32 -1.14
N PRO A 242 -2.46 19.62 -1.11
CA PRO A 242 -2.80 18.63 -2.15
C PRO A 242 -2.95 19.25 -3.54
N GLN A 243 -3.41 20.50 -3.67
CA GLN A 243 -3.55 21.14 -4.99
C GLN A 243 -2.17 21.45 -5.61
N GLN A 244 -1.20 21.89 -4.81
CA GLN A 244 0.16 22.09 -5.28
C GLN A 244 0.84 20.75 -5.60
N LEU A 245 0.64 19.75 -4.73
CA LEU A 245 1.19 18.41 -4.87
C LEU A 245 0.62 17.62 -6.05
N MET A 246 -0.63 17.87 -6.45
CA MET A 246 -1.20 17.27 -7.66
C MET A 246 -0.88 18.03 -8.95
N GLY A 247 -0.50 19.30 -8.84
CA GLY A 247 -0.20 20.18 -9.97
C GLY A 247 1.30 20.42 -10.12
N PRO A 248 1.83 21.61 -9.77
CA PRO A 248 3.24 21.95 -9.97
C PRO A 248 4.25 20.97 -9.34
N LEU A 249 3.87 20.30 -8.24
CA LEU A 249 4.72 19.34 -7.53
C LEU A 249 4.27 17.88 -7.75
N ALA A 250 3.57 17.59 -8.86
CA ALA A 250 3.08 16.25 -9.20
C ALA A 250 4.16 15.17 -9.16
N VAL A 251 5.37 15.47 -9.66
CA VAL A 251 6.50 14.53 -9.65
C VAL A 251 6.98 14.24 -8.22
N THR A 252 6.93 15.25 -7.34
CA THR A 252 7.26 15.07 -5.92
C THR A 252 6.22 14.20 -5.23
N LEU A 253 4.93 14.45 -5.48
CA LEU A 253 3.87 13.60 -4.94
C LEU A 253 3.97 12.17 -5.47
N ALA A 254 4.34 11.98 -6.74
CA ALA A 254 4.56 10.67 -7.33
C ALA A 254 5.75 9.95 -6.68
N ALA A 255 6.86 10.66 -6.42
CA ALA A 255 8.02 10.13 -5.70
C ALA A 255 7.66 9.67 -4.27
N ILE A 256 6.89 10.48 -3.53
CA ILE A 256 6.42 10.12 -2.19
C ILE A 256 5.48 8.91 -2.25
N SER A 257 4.51 8.94 -3.17
CA SER A 257 3.50 7.89 -3.32
C SER A 257 4.14 6.55 -3.68
N THR A 258 4.99 6.52 -4.71
CA THR A 258 5.67 5.30 -5.16
C THR A 258 6.72 4.84 -4.15
N GLY A 259 7.43 5.75 -3.49
CA GLY A 259 8.37 5.42 -2.42
C GLY A 259 7.67 4.68 -1.27
N ALA A 260 6.59 5.26 -0.75
CA ALA A 260 5.81 4.67 0.35
C ALA A 260 5.17 3.34 -0.04
N VAL A 261 4.54 3.26 -1.22
CA VAL A 261 3.79 2.05 -1.61
C VAL A 261 4.74 0.92 -2.07
N PHE A 262 5.70 1.21 -2.94
CA PHE A 262 6.54 0.15 -3.53
C PHE A 262 7.56 -0.39 -2.54
N MET A 263 8.22 0.49 -1.78
CA MET A 263 9.31 0.07 -0.88
C MET A 263 8.80 -0.51 0.44
N GLY A 264 7.50 -0.42 0.74
CA GLY A 264 6.87 -1.21 1.81
C GLY A 264 7.15 -2.72 1.67
N ALA A 265 7.40 -3.20 0.44
CA ALA A 265 7.77 -4.57 0.13
C ALA A 265 9.21 -4.95 0.51
N ASN A 266 10.06 -4.01 0.94
CA ASN A 266 11.47 -4.31 1.21
C ASN A 266 11.67 -5.18 2.47
N SER A 267 10.73 -5.19 3.40
CA SER A 267 10.77 -6.04 4.59
C SER A 267 9.39 -6.62 4.94
N TYR A 268 9.37 -7.62 5.81
CA TYR A 268 8.10 -8.16 6.34
C TYR A 268 7.33 -7.16 7.21
N ILE A 269 7.98 -6.13 7.75
CA ILE A 269 7.37 -5.16 8.66
C ILE A 269 7.06 -3.81 8.00
N GLY A 270 7.49 -3.61 6.74
CA GLY A 270 7.23 -2.35 6.02
C GLY A 270 5.75 -2.12 5.70
N ASN A 271 4.95 -3.20 5.65
CA ASN A 271 3.50 -3.11 5.49
C ASN A 271 2.80 -4.26 6.23
N ALA A 272 1.63 -3.99 6.85
CA ALA A 272 0.89 -4.97 7.63
C ALA A 272 0.48 -6.25 6.84
N PRO A 273 0.06 -6.17 5.56
CA PRO A 273 -0.21 -7.34 4.74
C PRO A 273 1.01 -8.25 4.54
N ASN A 274 2.24 -7.72 4.53
CA ASN A 274 3.46 -8.52 4.33
C ASN A 274 3.64 -9.52 5.47
N PHE A 275 3.53 -9.02 6.71
CA PHE A 275 3.62 -9.83 7.91
C PHE A 275 2.49 -10.86 7.98
N MET A 276 1.27 -10.47 7.59
CA MET A 276 0.12 -11.37 7.54
C MET A 276 0.32 -12.51 6.54
N VAL A 277 0.78 -12.20 5.32
CA VAL A 277 1.08 -13.22 4.29
C VAL A 277 2.20 -14.14 4.75
N TYR A 278 3.27 -13.60 5.37
CA TYR A 278 4.35 -14.39 5.96
C TYR A 278 3.84 -15.36 7.04
N ALA A 279 3.01 -14.88 7.98
CA ALA A 279 2.46 -15.70 9.06
C ALA A 279 1.56 -16.82 8.53
N ILE A 280 0.64 -16.49 7.61
CA ILE A 280 -0.25 -17.48 6.98
C ILE A 280 0.56 -18.54 6.22
N ALA A 281 1.55 -18.12 5.42
CA ALA A 281 2.39 -19.06 4.67
C ALA A 281 3.17 -20.01 5.59
N LYS A 282 3.69 -19.49 6.71
CA LYS A 282 4.41 -20.28 7.72
C LYS A 282 3.49 -21.28 8.43
N ASP A 283 2.29 -20.86 8.83
CA ASP A 283 1.28 -21.75 9.43
C ASP A 283 0.83 -22.86 8.47
N MET A 284 0.85 -22.57 7.17
CA MET A 284 0.60 -23.57 6.11
C MET A 284 1.82 -24.43 5.76
N GLY A 285 2.92 -24.36 6.52
CA GLY A 285 4.10 -25.22 6.37
C GLY A 285 5.13 -24.75 5.35
N VAL A 286 4.99 -23.56 4.76
CA VAL A 286 6.03 -23.00 3.89
C VAL A 286 7.23 -22.57 4.72
N LYS A 287 8.42 -23.01 4.29
CA LYS A 287 9.72 -22.63 4.87
C LYS A 287 10.09 -21.20 4.46
N MET A 288 9.31 -20.23 4.91
CA MET A 288 9.56 -18.82 4.64
C MET A 288 10.96 -18.42 5.12
N PRO A 289 11.69 -17.57 4.37
CA PRO A 289 12.99 -17.10 4.80
C PRO A 289 12.87 -16.27 6.08
N SER A 290 13.95 -16.24 6.86
CA SER A 290 14.08 -15.34 8.00
C SER A 290 13.95 -13.87 7.57
N PHE A 291 13.80 -12.95 8.52
CA PHE A 291 13.70 -11.51 8.23
C PHE A 291 14.81 -11.02 7.29
N PHE A 292 16.07 -11.28 7.63
CA PHE A 292 17.21 -10.91 6.78
C PHE A 292 17.29 -11.73 5.50
N GLY A 293 16.87 -13.00 5.53
CA GLY A 293 16.79 -13.81 4.32
C GLY A 293 15.81 -13.23 3.29
N TYR A 294 14.65 -12.75 3.75
CA TYR A 294 13.69 -12.04 2.91
C TYR A 294 14.26 -10.72 2.38
N MET A 295 14.99 -9.97 3.22
CA MET A 295 15.63 -8.73 2.78
C MET A 295 16.68 -8.95 1.69
N VAL A 296 17.37 -10.09 1.68
CA VAL A 296 18.27 -10.43 0.56
C VAL A 296 17.49 -10.58 -0.74
N TRP A 297 16.32 -11.24 -0.70
CA TRP A 297 15.43 -11.34 -1.86
C TRP A 297 14.94 -9.97 -2.33
N SER A 298 14.44 -9.14 -1.41
CA SER A 298 13.91 -7.82 -1.75
C SER A 298 15.00 -6.90 -2.26
N VAL A 299 16.18 -6.84 -1.64
CA VAL A 299 17.29 -6.01 -2.10
C VAL A 299 17.80 -6.47 -3.47
N ALA A 300 17.94 -7.77 -3.70
CA ALA A 300 18.43 -8.28 -4.98
C ALA A 300 17.46 -8.04 -6.15
N ILE A 301 16.16 -7.94 -5.89
CA ILE A 301 15.12 -7.82 -6.92
C ILE A 301 14.59 -6.39 -7.03
N LEU A 302 14.14 -5.81 -5.91
CA LEU A 302 13.43 -4.54 -5.88
C LEU A 302 14.36 -3.35 -6.07
N ILE A 303 15.55 -3.34 -5.44
CA ILE A 303 16.45 -2.18 -5.51
C ILE A 303 16.93 -1.89 -6.95
N PRO A 304 17.30 -2.89 -7.78
CA PRO A 304 17.58 -2.64 -9.20
C PRO A 304 16.38 -2.06 -9.96
N ILE A 305 15.17 -2.56 -9.69
CA ILE A 305 13.93 -2.04 -10.30
C ILE A 305 13.68 -0.60 -9.86
N PHE A 306 13.88 -0.27 -8.58
CA PHE A 306 13.70 1.08 -8.05
C PHE A 306 14.78 2.05 -8.53
N ALA A 307 16.01 1.58 -8.76
CA ALA A 307 17.04 2.35 -9.44
C ALA A 307 16.62 2.68 -10.88
N LEU A 308 16.03 1.72 -11.60
CA LEU A 308 15.49 1.97 -12.94
C LEU A 308 14.33 2.99 -12.90
N VAL A 309 13.39 2.86 -11.96
CA VAL A 309 12.32 3.84 -11.72
C VAL A 309 12.92 5.23 -11.47
N THR A 310 13.95 5.32 -10.62
CA THR A 310 14.63 6.58 -10.31
C THR A 310 15.19 7.24 -11.57
N VAL A 311 15.92 6.48 -12.38
CA VAL A 311 16.55 7.02 -13.60
C VAL A 311 15.51 7.48 -14.61
N LEU A 312 14.45 6.69 -14.81
CA LEU A 312 13.44 6.99 -15.81
C LEU A 312 12.53 8.15 -15.40
N PHE A 313 11.97 8.12 -14.19
CA PHE A 313 10.90 9.03 -13.79
C PHE A 313 11.37 10.22 -12.96
N PHE A 314 12.38 10.05 -12.09
CA PHE A 314 12.80 11.10 -11.16
C PHE A 314 14.08 11.85 -11.56
N ILE A 315 14.85 11.31 -12.53
CA ILE A 315 16.03 11.99 -13.10
C ILE A 315 15.73 12.49 -14.51
N ARG A 316 15.29 11.61 -15.42
CA ARG A 316 15.04 11.97 -16.83
C ARG A 316 13.68 12.64 -17.05
N GLY A 317 12.80 12.62 -16.05
CA GLY A 317 11.46 13.20 -16.14
C GLY A 317 10.60 12.51 -17.19
N ALA A 318 10.70 11.17 -17.31
CA ALA A 318 9.75 10.42 -18.14
C ALA A 318 8.33 10.83 -17.75
N PRO A 319 7.45 11.11 -18.72
CA PRO A 319 6.19 11.76 -18.46
C PRO A 319 5.33 10.91 -17.52
N LEU A 320 4.82 11.55 -16.47
CA LEU A 320 3.70 11.03 -15.69
C LEU A 320 2.53 10.85 -16.66
N ALA A 321 1.91 9.68 -16.72
CA ALA A 321 0.86 9.46 -17.69
C ALA A 321 -0.32 10.44 -17.48
N GLY A 322 -0.54 11.31 -18.46
CA GLY A 322 -1.70 12.21 -18.48
C GLY A 322 -1.61 13.44 -17.56
N LEU A 323 -0.39 13.89 -17.21
CA LEU A 323 -0.12 15.18 -16.56
C LEU A 323 0.88 16.02 -17.39
#